data_AF-A0A8J7EMY8-F1
#
_entry.id   AF-A0A8J7EMY8-F1
#
_cell.length_a   1.000
_cell.length_b   1.000
_cell.length_c   1.000
_cell.angle_alpha   90.00
_cell.angle_beta   90.00
_cell.angle_gamma   90.00
#
_symmetry.space_group_name_H-M   'P 1'
#
loop_
_entity.id
_entity.type
_entity.pdbx_description
1 polymer ?
#
loop_
_entity_poly.entity_id
_entity_poly.type
_entity_poly.pdbx_seq_one_letter_code
_entity_poly.pdbx_strand_id
1 'polypeptide(L)' 'MVSSLPQNPASDIQALVSTVIQQGVLSRRDHLILSTAMLSNPALTPSDRQHINQVFDSIRTGRVRLTD' A
#
# COMPACT_ATOMS: atom_id res chain seq x y z
N MET A 1 -18.62 -10.56 16.51
CA MET A 1 -17.30 -10.26 15.92
C MET A 1 -17.45 -8.95 15.16
N VAL A 2 -16.98 -7.84 15.74
CA VAL A 2 -17.18 -6.51 15.16
C VAL A 2 -16.16 -6.31 14.03
N SER A 3 -16.66 -5.99 12.86
CA SER A 3 -15.88 -5.62 11.68
C SER A 3 -15.13 -4.34 11.99
N SER A 4 -13.82 -4.44 12.26
CA SER A 4 -12.95 -3.29 12.39
C SER A 4 -12.82 -2.64 11.02
N LEU A 5 -13.62 -1.59 10.76
CA LEU A 5 -13.29 -0.64 9.71
C LEU A 5 -11.94 0.00 10.08
N PRO A 6 -10.94 0.02 9.18
CA PRO A 6 -9.72 0.74 9.46
C PRO A 6 -9.99 2.24 9.43
N GLN A 7 -10.01 2.85 10.62
CA GLN A 7 -10.26 4.28 10.84
C GLN A 7 -8.98 5.14 10.79
N ASN A 8 -7.90 4.69 10.14
CA ASN A 8 -6.73 5.55 9.97
C ASN A 8 -5.94 5.23 8.69
N PRO A 9 -6.05 6.03 7.62
CA PRO A 9 -5.36 5.76 6.36
C PRO A 9 -3.82 5.76 6.49
N ALA A 10 -3.27 6.38 7.53
CA ALA A 10 -1.82 6.37 7.79
C ALA A 10 -1.31 5.08 8.43
N SER A 11 -2.07 4.48 9.37
CA SER A 11 -1.70 3.18 9.96
C SER A 11 -1.96 2.01 9.01
N ASP A 12 -2.89 2.17 8.06
CA ASP A 12 -3.22 1.14 7.09
C ASP A 12 -2.15 0.95 6.02
N ILE A 13 -1.45 1.99 5.57
CA ILE A 13 -0.45 1.88 4.51
C ILE A 13 0.67 0.92 4.92
N GLN A 14 1.14 1.00 6.17
CA GLN A 14 2.15 0.09 6.71
C GLN A 14 1.70 -1.37 6.75
N ALA A 15 0.47 -1.62 7.21
CA ALA A 15 -0.11 -2.95 7.26
C ALA A 15 -0.35 -3.51 5.86
N LEU A 16 -0.81 -2.67 4.93
CA LEU A 16 -1.06 -3.00 3.54
C LEU A 16 0.26 -3.34 2.82
N VAL A 17 1.29 -2.52 2.98
CA VAL A 17 2.63 -2.76 2.44
C VAL A 17 3.20 -4.09 2.95
N SER A 18 3.09 -4.33 4.25
CA SER A 18 3.58 -5.57 4.87
C SER A 18 2.83 -6.80 4.34
N THR A 19 1.52 -6.68 4.16
CA THR A 19 0.67 -7.74 3.59
C THR A 19 1.05 -8.01 2.13
N VAL A 20 1.25 -6.97 1.33
CA VAL A 20 1.61 -7.06 -0.09
C VAL A 20 2.99 -7.70 -0.29
N ILE A 21 3.97 -7.32 0.54
CA ILE A 21 5.30 -7.91 0.53
C ILE A 21 5.24 -9.39 0.93
N GLN A 22 4.46 -9.75 1.95
CA GLN A 22 4.31 -11.15 2.40
C GLN A 22 3.56 -12.02 1.38
N GLN A 23 2.48 -11.51 0.81
CA GLN A 23 1.68 -12.25 -0.16
C GLN A 23 2.33 -12.28 -1.55
N GLY A 24 3.23 -11.34 -1.84
CA GLY A 24 3.83 -11.20 -3.17
C GLY A 24 2.80 -10.83 -4.24
N VAL A 25 1.63 -10.33 -3.83
CA VAL A 25 0.56 -9.89 -4.72
C VAL A 25 -0.04 -8.59 -4.23
N LEU A 26 -0.40 -7.71 -5.18
CA LEU A 26 -1.07 -6.45 -4.93
C LEU A 26 -2.30 -6.37 -5.82
N SER A 27 -3.49 -6.16 -5.24
CA SER A 27 -4.69 -5.96 -6.04
C SER A 27 -4.66 -4.59 -6.74
N ARG A 28 -5.30 -4.49 -7.90
CA ARG A 28 -5.43 -3.20 -8.62
C ARG A 28 -6.05 -2.10 -7.76
N ARG A 29 -7.01 -2.45 -6.90
CA ARG A 29 -7.61 -1.51 -5.95
C ARG A 29 -6.57 -0.93 -5.00
N ASP A 30 -5.74 -1.77 -4.40
CA ASP A 30 -4.68 -1.35 -3.49
C ASP A 30 -3.62 -0.50 -4.19
N HIS A 31 -3.25 -0.89 -5.42
CA HIS A 31 -2.36 -0.08 -6.25
C HIS A 31 -2.93 1.33 -6.52
N LEU A 32 -4.23 1.44 -6.80
CA LEU A 32 -4.91 2.72 -7.00
C LEU A 32 -4.96 3.55 -5.72
N ILE A 33 -5.25 2.92 -4.57
CA ILE A 33 -5.27 3.58 -3.26
C ILE A 33 -3.87 4.14 -2.93
N LEU A 34 -2.82 3.35 -3.12
CA LEU A 34 -1.45 3.78 -2.88
C LEU A 34 -1.04 4.93 -3.81
N SER A 35 -1.41 4.84 -5.09
CA SER A 35 -1.12 5.87 -6.10
C SER A 35 -1.86 7.19 -5.80
N THR A 36 -3.15 7.10 -5.47
CA THR A 36 -3.96 8.27 -5.10
C THR A 36 -3.52 8.89 -3.79
N ALA A 37 -3.16 8.07 -2.79
CA ALA A 37 -2.53 8.56 -1.58
C ALA A 37 -1.25 9.33 -1.93
N MET A 38 -0.35 8.76 -2.75
CA MET A 38 0.91 9.42 -3.10
C MET A 38 0.76 10.75 -3.82
N LEU A 39 -0.25 10.87 -4.69
CA LEU A 39 -0.50 12.06 -5.51
C LEU A 39 -1.36 13.11 -4.81
N SER A 40 -2.29 12.71 -3.95
CA SER A 40 -3.34 13.59 -3.42
C SER A 40 -3.35 13.73 -1.90
N ASN A 41 -2.54 12.98 -1.15
CA ASN A 41 -2.49 13.11 0.30
C ASN A 41 -1.33 14.01 0.75
N PRO A 42 -1.58 15.28 1.12
CA PRO A 42 -0.54 16.19 1.62
C PRO A 42 -0.07 15.82 3.03
N ALA A 43 -0.80 14.96 3.76
CA ALA A 43 -0.45 14.50 5.10
C ALA A 43 0.44 13.24 5.10
N LEU A 44 0.86 12.76 3.92
CA LEU A 44 1.78 11.62 3.83
C LEU A 44 3.13 11.96 4.45
N THR A 45 3.54 11.19 5.45
CA THR A 45 4.87 11.32 6.02
C THR A 45 5.92 10.80 5.03
N PRO A 46 7.18 11.25 5.12
CA PRO A 46 8.27 10.70 4.32
C PRO A 46 8.41 9.17 4.50
N SER A 47 8.13 8.64 5.69
CA SER A 47 8.14 7.19 5.95
C SER A 47 7.06 6.45 5.17
N ASP A 48 5.83 6.98 5.15
CA ASP A 48 4.75 6.39 4.36
C ASP A 48 5.08 6.37 2.86
N ARG A 49 5.66 7.48 2.35
CA ARG A 49 6.13 7.55 0.96
C ARG A 49 7.20 6.52 0.65
N GLN A 50 8.14 6.27 1.57
CA GLN A 50 9.13 5.20 1.38
C GLN A 50 8.48 3.83 1.32
N HIS A 51 7.49 3.53 2.18
CA HIS A 51 6.80 2.24 2.15
C HIS A 51 6.02 2.03 0.86
N ILE A 52 5.32 3.06 0.38
CA ILE A 52 4.61 3.03 -0.90
C ILE A 52 5.60 2.78 -2.05
N ASN A 53 6.73 3.51 -2.08
CA ASN A 53 7.77 3.31 -3.08
C ASN A 53 8.38 1.91 -3.03
N GLN A 54 8.55 1.34 -1.85
CA GLN A 54 9.08 -0.02 -1.69
C GLN A 54 8.15 -1.08 -2.28
N VAL A 55 6.83 -0.89 -2.16
CA VAL A 55 5.84 -1.74 -2.84
C VAL A 55 5.95 -1.58 -4.34
N PHE A 56 5.97 -0.35 -4.87
CA PHE A 56 6.12 -0.13 -6.31
C PHE A 56 7.42 -0.69 -6.88
N ASP A 57 8.52 -0.57 -6.15
CA ASP A 57 9.80 -1.18 -6.53
C ASP A 57 9.72 -2.71 -6.50
N SER A 58 9.03 -3.28 -5.52
CA SER A 58 8.78 -4.73 -5.44
C SER A 58 7.93 -5.24 -6.61
N ILE A 59 6.98 -4.44 -7.10
CA ILE A 59 6.23 -4.75 -8.33
C ILE A 59 7.14 -4.67 -9.55
N ARG A 60 7.93 -3.59 -9.67
CA ARG A 60 8.83 -3.36 -10.81
C ARG A 60 9.92 -4.42 -10.91
N THR A 61 10.42 -4.90 -9.78
CA THR A 61 11.39 -6.00 -9.69
C THR A 61 10.75 -7.38 -9.91
N GLY A 62 9.42 -7.45 -10.00
CA GLY A 62 8.67 -8.69 -10.20
C GLY A 62 8.53 -9.56 -8.95
N ARG A 63 8.93 -9.06 -7.77
CA ARG A 63 8.72 -9.71 -6.47
C ARG A 63 7.25 -9.70 -6.04
N VAL A 64 6.53 -8.66 -6.43
CA VAL A 64 5.09 -8.52 -6.22
C VAL A 64 4.38 -8.54 -7.57
N ARG A 65 3.36 -9.39 -7.72
CA ARG A 65 2.52 -9.44 -8.91
C ARG A 65 1.28 -8.59 -8.72
N LEU A 66 0.93 -7.80 -9.73
CA LEU A 66 -0.37 -7.16 -9.76
C LEU A 66 -1.43 -8.23 -10.06
N THR A 67 -2.39 -8.37 -9.16
CA THR A 67 -3.58 -9.22 -9.34
C THR A 67 -4.82 -8.34 -9.50
N ASP A 68 -5.86 -8.87 -10.13
CA ASP A 68 -7.17 -8.21 -10.25
C ASP A 68 -8.00 -8.51 -8.99
#